data_AF-A0A5J4TEB0-F1
#
_entry.id   AF-A0A5J4TEB0-F1
#
_cell.length_a   1.000
_cell.length_b   1.000
_cell.length_c   1.000
_cell.angle_alpha   90.00
_cell.angle_beta   90.00
_cell.angle_gamma   90.00
#
_symmetry.space_group_name_H-M   'P 1'
#
loop_
_entity.id
_entity.type
_entity.pdbx_description
1 polymer ?
#
loop_
_entity_poly.entity_id
_entity_poly.type
_entity_poly.pdbx_seq_one_letter_code
_entity_poly.pdbx_strand_id
1 'polypeptide(L)'
;HNKDEAEIREGRTIYNSAERALIREIRRETARELEEKEKEISLIASKLTGVDAELQELYSNNQELTAEQRAIEQNLHRLQEEYRGSLGLLQNERSQILEASRVREAGLRTQLEERTSELTAVSEQNRAARAELERLSIDQEKTAAIEAQLSARYATAAAQIFMDKLSDGRDSLAKIREFLNTPSFQSVPTFQLRKELYLASVDALERMINKTHETENALAEGNAAIGEYEKQVASLDERVADLNRNLAASAAQGAEQSRQIREYESRTAALQDQVSSQQRTLNERDSAIANLQSEKAALTQQVTARDSTINVLNAQNRTRAEEITSLNNRVNTLNQAHQSEVQALESQIQALRTQLQAYTGNASEQFYFTH
;
A
#
# COMPACT_ATOMS: atom_id res chain seq x y z
N HIS A 1 163.36 -51.28 169.53
CA HIS A 1 162.56 -50.09 169.90
C HIS A 1 161.94 -49.60 168.59
N ASN A 2 160.59 -49.56 168.49
CA ASN A 2 159.78 -48.84 167.47
C ASN A 2 159.82 -49.42 166.03
N LYS A 3 158.79 -49.96 165.37
CA LYS A 3 157.31 -49.96 165.37
C LYS A 3 156.53 -48.86 164.59
N ASP A 4 157.09 -47.70 164.21
CA ASP A 4 156.23 -46.58 163.71
C ASP A 4 156.47 -45.97 162.29
N GLU A 5 157.53 -46.22 161.50
CA GLU A 5 157.75 -45.47 160.21
C GLU A 5 157.48 -46.24 158.90
N ALA A 6 156.68 -47.30 159.01
CA ALA A 6 156.04 -47.96 157.89
C ALA A 6 154.93 -47.10 157.21
N GLU A 7 154.42 -46.03 157.83
CA GLU A 7 153.16 -45.40 157.38
C GLU A 7 153.28 -44.11 156.54
N ILE A 8 154.46 -43.53 156.29
CA ILE A 8 154.55 -42.15 155.72
C ILE A 8 154.97 -42.03 154.24
N ARG A 9 155.71 -42.95 153.61
CA ARG A 9 156.12 -42.77 152.18
C ARG A 9 155.48 -43.69 151.15
N GLU A 10 154.64 -44.61 151.61
CA GLU A 10 153.56 -45.20 150.82
C GLU A 10 152.55 -44.13 150.35
N GLY A 11 152.41 -43.03 151.09
CA GLY A 11 151.66 -41.83 150.68
C GLY A 11 152.35 -40.99 149.60
N ARG A 12 153.66 -41.20 149.36
CA ARG A 12 154.37 -40.59 148.24
C ARG A 12 154.17 -41.39 146.95
N THR A 13 152.95 -41.21 146.47
CA THR A 13 152.79 -40.47 145.24
C THR A 13 153.38 -41.17 144.00
N ILE A 14 152.78 -42.24 143.45
CA ILE A 14 151.34 -42.41 143.14
C ILE A 14 150.80 -41.18 142.37
N TYR A 15 150.93 -39.97 142.91
CA TYR A 15 150.83 -38.67 142.23
C TYR A 15 151.81 -38.50 141.06
N ASN A 16 153.09 -38.91 141.15
CA ASN A 16 154.06 -38.55 140.10
C ASN A 16 154.02 -39.41 138.83
N SER A 17 153.46 -40.62 138.88
CA SER A 17 153.42 -41.51 137.69
C SER A 17 152.06 -41.49 137.01
N ALA A 18 150.98 -41.37 137.79
CA ALA A 18 149.66 -41.02 137.27
C ALA A 18 149.70 -39.73 136.45
N GLU A 19 150.55 -38.76 136.82
CA GLU A 19 150.78 -37.50 136.09
C GLU A 19 151.39 -37.70 134.69
N ARG A 20 152.32 -38.66 134.51
CA ARG A 20 152.92 -38.96 133.20
C ARG A 20 152.03 -39.83 132.31
N ALA A 21 151.09 -40.58 132.89
CA ALA A 21 149.99 -41.19 132.15
C ALA A 21 149.01 -40.10 131.70
N LEU A 22 148.65 -39.17 132.60
CA LEU A 22 147.73 -38.05 132.32
C LEU A 22 148.23 -37.16 131.18
N ILE A 23 149.51 -36.77 131.15
CA ILE A 23 150.03 -35.86 130.12
C ILE A 23 150.06 -36.52 128.72
N ARG A 24 150.28 -37.84 128.65
CA ARG A 24 150.20 -38.58 127.36
C ARG A 24 148.77 -38.82 126.92
N GLU A 25 147.85 -39.06 127.86
CA GLU A 25 146.41 -39.08 127.60
C GLU A 25 145.97 -37.72 127.03
N ILE A 26 146.29 -36.62 127.72
CA ILE A 26 145.92 -35.25 127.33
C ILE A 26 146.45 -34.88 125.93
N ARG A 27 147.70 -35.21 125.57
CA ARG A 27 148.24 -34.91 124.24
C ARG A 27 147.60 -35.72 123.11
N ARG A 28 147.22 -36.96 123.38
CA ARG A 28 146.59 -37.81 122.37
C ARG A 28 145.10 -37.49 122.24
N GLU A 29 144.47 -37.11 123.34
CA GLU A 29 143.10 -36.65 123.42
C GLU A 29 142.94 -35.29 122.73
N THR A 30 143.85 -34.33 122.96
CA THR A 30 143.87 -33.05 122.22
C THR A 30 144.12 -33.21 120.72
N ALA A 31 144.97 -34.16 120.28
CA ALA A 31 145.16 -34.45 118.85
C ALA A 31 143.92 -35.09 118.21
N ARG A 32 143.19 -35.95 118.94
CA ARG A 32 141.89 -36.49 118.50
C ARG A 32 140.82 -35.41 118.42
N GLU A 33 140.73 -34.55 119.43
CA GLU A 33 139.80 -33.42 119.43
C GLU A 33 140.10 -32.46 118.28
N LEU A 34 141.37 -32.20 117.95
CA LEU A 34 141.73 -31.35 116.82
C LEU A 34 141.35 -31.98 115.47
N GLU A 35 141.60 -33.28 115.29
CA GLU A 35 141.20 -34.00 114.07
C GLU A 35 139.66 -34.10 113.94
N GLU A 36 138.94 -34.26 115.05
CA GLU A 36 137.48 -34.16 115.08
C GLU A 36 137.00 -32.74 114.74
N LYS A 37 137.65 -31.71 115.28
CA LYS A 37 137.31 -30.31 114.98
C LYS A 37 137.60 -29.97 113.52
N GLU A 38 138.65 -30.51 112.92
CA GLU A 38 138.97 -30.27 111.51
C GLU A 38 138.02 -31.04 110.57
N LYS A 39 137.55 -32.23 110.97
CA LYS A 39 136.43 -32.91 110.33
C LYS A 39 135.11 -32.14 110.47
N GLU A 40 134.84 -31.56 111.64
CA GLU A 40 133.68 -30.68 111.86
C GLU A 40 133.75 -29.44 110.98
N ILE A 41 134.90 -28.77 110.89
CA ILE A 41 135.08 -27.59 110.04
C ILE A 41 134.93 -27.94 108.56
N SER A 42 135.49 -29.06 108.11
CA SER A 42 135.32 -29.54 106.73
C SER A 42 133.86 -29.90 106.43
N LEU A 43 133.16 -30.51 107.39
CA LEU A 43 131.74 -30.81 107.27
C LEU A 43 130.90 -29.52 107.19
N ILE A 44 131.20 -28.52 108.04
CA ILE A 44 130.54 -27.21 108.04
C ILE A 44 130.80 -26.47 106.74
N ALA A 45 132.04 -26.48 106.22
CA ALA A 45 132.39 -25.86 104.95
C ALA A 45 131.64 -26.50 103.78
N SER A 46 131.53 -27.84 103.75
CA SER A 46 130.75 -28.54 102.71
C SER A 46 129.24 -28.21 102.80
N LYS A 47 128.72 -28.06 104.02
CA LYS A 47 127.32 -27.65 104.26
C LYS A 47 127.09 -26.22 103.81
N LEU A 48 128.03 -25.30 104.04
CA LEU A 48 127.94 -23.92 103.58
C LEU A 48 127.94 -23.84 102.05
N THR A 49 128.80 -24.60 101.36
CA THR A 49 128.75 -24.68 99.90
C THR A 49 127.46 -25.31 99.38
N GLY A 50 126.88 -26.26 100.11
CA GLY A 50 125.55 -26.82 99.80
C GLY A 50 124.43 -25.79 99.96
N VAL A 51 124.47 -25.02 101.04
CA VAL A 51 123.50 -23.93 101.30
C VAL A 51 123.60 -22.84 100.23
N ASP A 52 124.81 -22.44 99.83
CA ASP A 52 124.99 -21.42 98.79
C ASP A 52 124.45 -21.88 97.42
N ALA A 53 124.61 -23.17 97.08
CA ALA A 53 124.04 -23.75 95.87
C ALA A 53 122.50 -23.80 95.92
N GLU A 54 121.93 -24.21 97.06
CA GLU A 54 120.47 -24.20 97.28
C GLU A 54 119.88 -22.78 97.19
N LEU A 55 120.59 -21.77 97.72
CA LEU A 55 120.16 -20.37 97.68
C LEU A 55 120.16 -19.84 96.25
N GLN A 56 121.15 -20.20 95.44
CA GLN A 56 121.24 -19.81 94.05
C GLN A 56 120.15 -20.46 93.19
N GLU A 57 119.84 -21.74 93.43
CA GLU A 57 118.74 -22.47 92.79
C GLU A 57 117.37 -21.91 93.19
N LEU A 58 117.19 -21.50 94.44
CA LEU A 58 115.97 -20.81 94.88
C LEU A 58 115.77 -19.46 94.18
N TYR A 59 116.85 -18.69 93.96
CA TYR A 59 116.76 -17.43 93.22
C TYR A 59 116.41 -17.64 91.75
N SER A 60 116.97 -18.65 91.07
CA SER A 60 116.60 -18.95 89.68
C SER A 60 115.16 -19.43 89.58
N ASN A 61 114.75 -20.36 90.46
CA ASN A 61 113.38 -20.87 90.50
C ASN A 61 112.35 -19.76 90.79
N ASN A 62 112.67 -18.82 91.68
CA ASN A 62 111.78 -17.70 91.97
C ASN A 62 111.62 -16.75 90.78
N GLN A 63 112.70 -16.51 90.01
CA GLN A 63 112.62 -15.71 88.78
C GLN A 63 111.76 -16.40 87.71
N GLU A 64 111.92 -17.71 87.52
CA GLU A 64 111.10 -18.49 86.56
C GLU A 64 109.62 -18.50 86.96
N LEU A 65 109.30 -18.76 88.24
CA LEU A 65 107.94 -18.69 88.77
C LEU A 65 107.30 -17.31 88.58
N THR A 66 108.07 -16.24 88.76
CA THR A 66 107.58 -14.86 88.56
C THR A 66 107.31 -14.59 87.07
N ALA A 67 108.13 -15.12 86.17
CA ALA A 67 107.91 -15.01 84.73
C ALA A 67 106.69 -15.83 84.27
N GLU A 68 106.52 -17.04 84.81
CA GLU A 68 105.38 -17.92 84.51
C GLU A 68 104.06 -17.31 85.02
N GLN A 69 104.04 -16.73 86.23
CA GLN A 69 102.88 -16.00 86.75
C GLN A 69 102.47 -14.85 85.83
N ARG A 70 103.42 -14.04 85.35
CA ARG A 70 103.12 -12.96 84.40
C ARG A 70 102.57 -13.48 83.07
N ALA A 71 103.09 -14.60 82.57
CA ALA A 71 102.60 -15.22 81.33
C ALA A 71 101.16 -15.74 81.49
N ILE A 72 100.84 -16.34 82.63
CA ILE A 72 99.49 -16.81 82.96
C ILE A 72 98.53 -15.61 83.07
N GLU A 73 98.91 -14.54 83.75
CA GLU A 73 98.09 -13.33 83.88
C GLU A 73 97.82 -12.68 82.51
N GLN A 74 98.82 -12.61 81.63
CA GLN A 74 98.66 -12.11 80.26
C GLN A 74 97.71 -12.98 79.43
N ASN A 75 97.84 -14.31 79.52
CA ASN A 75 96.94 -15.24 78.85
C ASN A 75 95.50 -15.12 79.38
N LEU A 76 95.33 -14.96 80.69
CA LEU A 76 94.01 -14.75 81.30
C LEU A 76 93.37 -13.47 80.77
N HIS A 77 94.13 -12.36 80.71
CA HIS A 77 93.63 -11.09 80.21
C HIS A 77 93.24 -11.17 78.72
N ARG A 78 94.07 -11.83 77.91
CA ARG A 78 93.78 -12.08 76.49
C ARG A 78 92.50 -12.91 76.33
N LEU A 79 92.34 -13.98 77.10
CA LEU A 79 91.15 -14.82 77.05
C LEU A 79 89.90 -14.06 77.48
N GLN A 80 90.00 -13.17 78.47
CA GLN A 80 88.90 -12.30 78.88
C GLN A 80 88.51 -11.29 77.79
N GLU A 81 89.48 -10.72 77.07
CA GLU A 81 89.23 -9.84 75.93
C GLU A 81 88.59 -10.58 74.75
N GLU A 82 89.07 -11.77 74.42
CA GLU A 82 88.49 -12.62 73.37
C GLU A 82 87.05 -13.04 73.71
N TYR A 83 86.78 -13.36 74.98
CA TYR A 83 85.44 -13.69 75.46
C TYR A 83 84.50 -12.47 75.39
N ARG A 84 84.95 -11.29 75.85
CA ARG A 84 84.18 -10.04 75.74
C ARG A 84 83.92 -9.65 74.29
N GLY A 85 84.91 -9.80 73.42
CA GLY A 85 84.79 -9.56 71.99
C GLY A 85 83.76 -10.48 71.35
N SER A 86 83.83 -11.78 71.63
CA SER A 86 82.86 -12.76 71.14
C SER A 86 81.44 -12.48 71.66
N LEU A 87 81.30 -12.08 72.92
CA LEU A 87 80.00 -11.74 73.51
C LEU A 87 79.39 -10.49 72.86
N GLY A 88 80.21 -9.48 72.56
CA GLY A 88 79.79 -8.29 71.81
C GLY A 88 79.37 -8.61 70.37
N LEU A 89 80.10 -9.49 69.67
CA LEU A 89 79.73 -9.96 68.33
C LEU A 89 78.39 -10.71 68.35
N LEU A 90 78.21 -11.65 69.27
CA LEU A 90 76.96 -12.40 69.41
C LEU A 90 75.77 -11.49 69.76
N GLN A 91 75.98 -10.47 70.60
CA GLN A 91 74.94 -9.48 70.90
C GLN A 91 74.58 -8.65 69.65
N ASN A 92 75.58 -8.23 68.86
CA ASN A 92 75.35 -7.51 67.61
C ASN A 92 74.63 -8.39 66.59
N GLU A 93 75.06 -9.62 66.37
CA GLU A 93 74.39 -10.58 65.47
C GLU A 93 72.95 -10.83 65.92
N ARG A 94 72.72 -11.03 67.21
CA ARG A 94 71.36 -11.19 67.75
C ARG A 94 70.50 -9.95 67.47
N SER A 95 71.04 -8.75 67.66
CA SER A 95 70.31 -7.51 67.36
C SER A 95 69.97 -7.38 65.88
N GLN A 96 70.92 -7.71 64.99
CA GLN A 96 70.72 -7.69 63.54
C GLN A 96 69.69 -8.72 63.08
N ILE A 97 69.72 -9.93 63.66
CA ILE A 97 68.73 -10.98 63.34
C ILE A 97 67.34 -10.55 63.79
N LEU A 98 67.19 -9.97 64.99
CA LEU A 98 65.91 -9.47 65.48
C LEU A 98 65.39 -8.33 64.61
N GLU A 99 66.26 -7.41 64.20
CA GLU A 99 65.86 -6.29 63.34
C GLU A 99 65.50 -6.77 61.93
N ALA A 100 66.30 -7.66 61.33
CA ALA A 100 65.98 -8.30 60.05
C ALA A 100 64.70 -9.15 60.12
N SER A 101 64.37 -9.72 61.28
CA SER A 101 63.09 -10.42 61.50
C SER A 101 61.93 -9.43 61.59
N ARG A 102 62.08 -8.32 62.32
CA ARG A 102 61.05 -7.27 62.43
C ARG A 102 60.75 -6.62 61.08
N VAL A 103 61.78 -6.28 60.31
CA VAL A 103 61.64 -5.70 58.98
C VAL A 103 60.93 -6.68 58.04
N ARG A 104 61.29 -7.96 58.07
CA ARG A 104 60.60 -8.99 57.28
C ARG A 104 59.15 -9.19 57.72
N GLU A 105 58.88 -9.22 59.02
CA GLU A 105 57.52 -9.35 59.55
C GLU A 105 56.66 -8.13 59.19
N ALA A 106 57.21 -6.92 59.30
CA ALA A 106 56.53 -5.69 58.88
C ALA A 106 56.23 -5.71 57.37
N GLY A 107 57.21 -6.10 56.53
CA GLY A 107 57.02 -6.21 55.08
C GLY A 107 55.94 -7.24 54.71
N LEU A 108 55.92 -8.39 55.38
CA LEU A 108 54.88 -9.41 55.18
C LEU A 108 53.50 -8.93 55.64
N ARG A 109 53.41 -8.18 56.75
CA ARG A 109 52.15 -7.57 57.19
C ARG A 109 51.63 -6.55 56.17
N THR A 110 52.49 -5.69 55.64
CA THR A 110 52.10 -4.72 54.60
C THR A 110 51.61 -5.43 53.33
N GLN A 111 52.31 -6.47 52.87
CA GLN A 111 51.86 -7.26 51.71
C GLN A 111 50.54 -7.97 51.97
N LEU A 112 50.31 -8.49 53.18
CA LEU A 112 49.03 -9.09 53.55
C LEU A 112 47.91 -8.05 53.60
N GLU A 113 48.15 -6.87 54.15
CA GLU A 113 47.18 -5.76 54.16
C GLU A 113 46.83 -5.30 52.74
N GLU A 114 47.82 -5.12 51.87
CA GLU A 114 47.64 -4.75 50.48
C GLU A 114 46.85 -5.82 49.71
N ARG A 115 47.23 -7.10 49.84
CA ARG A 115 46.49 -8.23 49.24
C ARG A 115 45.06 -8.34 49.77
N THR A 116 44.85 -8.07 51.05
CA THR A 116 43.52 -8.09 51.66
C THR A 116 42.67 -6.95 51.10
N SER A 117 43.24 -5.76 50.93
CA SER A 117 42.57 -4.62 50.33
C SER A 117 42.20 -4.88 48.85
N GLU A 118 43.13 -5.40 48.04
CA GLU A 118 42.85 -5.80 46.66
C GLU A 118 41.72 -6.83 46.57
N LEU A 119 41.76 -7.87 47.40
CA LEU A 119 40.73 -8.90 47.43
C LEU A 119 39.36 -8.35 47.83
N THR A 120 39.31 -7.40 48.77
CA THR A 120 38.05 -6.73 49.13
C THR A 120 37.49 -5.89 47.98
N ALA A 121 38.33 -5.11 47.30
CA ALA A 121 37.90 -4.30 46.15
C ALA A 121 37.38 -5.17 44.99
N VAL A 122 38.08 -6.28 44.68
CA VAL A 122 37.65 -7.23 43.64
C VAL A 122 36.36 -7.95 44.03
N SER A 123 36.17 -8.25 45.33
CA SER A 123 34.94 -8.84 45.83
C SER A 123 33.74 -7.89 45.71
N GLU A 124 33.93 -6.62 46.07
CA GLU A 124 32.91 -5.57 45.93
C GLU A 124 32.56 -5.32 44.46
N GLN A 125 33.56 -5.26 43.57
CA GLN A 125 33.33 -5.11 42.13
C GLN A 125 32.58 -6.31 41.55
N ASN A 126 32.93 -7.54 41.94
CA ASN A 126 32.18 -8.74 41.53
C ASN A 126 30.75 -8.74 42.07
N ARG A 127 30.53 -8.26 43.29
CA ARG A 127 29.20 -8.13 43.88
C ARG A 127 28.36 -7.10 43.11
N ALA A 128 28.94 -5.95 42.75
CA ALA A 128 28.29 -4.94 41.93
C ALA A 128 27.95 -5.47 40.53
N ALA A 129 28.90 -6.12 39.85
CA ALA A 129 28.67 -6.72 38.53
C ALA A 129 27.59 -7.81 38.55
N ARG A 130 27.57 -8.66 39.59
CA ARG A 130 26.51 -9.67 39.76
C ARG A 130 25.14 -9.04 40.00
N ALA A 131 25.06 -8.01 40.84
CA ALA A 131 23.82 -7.29 41.07
C ALA A 131 23.30 -6.59 39.79
N GLU A 132 24.21 -6.07 38.96
CA GLU A 132 23.86 -5.45 37.68
C GLU A 132 23.41 -6.48 36.63
N LEU A 133 24.07 -7.65 36.56
CA LEU A 133 23.63 -8.77 35.73
C LEU A 133 22.25 -9.29 36.16
N GLU A 134 22.01 -9.43 37.46
CA GLU A 134 20.70 -9.85 38.00
C GLU A 134 19.62 -8.81 37.66
N ARG A 135 19.93 -7.52 37.80
CA ARG A 135 19.03 -6.43 37.39
C ARG A 135 18.69 -6.50 35.89
N LEU A 136 19.68 -6.72 35.03
CA LEU A 136 19.47 -6.86 33.58
C LEU A 136 18.67 -8.12 33.24
N SER A 137 18.92 -9.24 33.93
CA SER A 137 18.15 -10.48 33.76
C SER A 137 16.67 -10.26 34.09
N ILE A 138 16.38 -9.59 35.21
CA ILE A 138 15.01 -9.25 35.61
C ILE A 138 14.35 -8.31 34.58
N ASP A 139 15.09 -7.33 34.05
CA ASP A 139 14.59 -6.41 33.00
C ASP A 139 14.29 -7.16 31.69
N GLN A 140 15.15 -8.11 31.31
CA GLN A 140 14.95 -8.97 30.14
C GLN A 140 13.74 -9.89 30.28
N GLU A 141 13.57 -10.56 31.43
CA GLU A 141 12.41 -11.41 31.69
C GLU A 141 11.10 -10.62 31.62
N LYS A 142 11.06 -9.43 32.21
CA LYS A 142 9.91 -8.53 32.13
C LYS A 142 9.63 -8.11 30.69
N THR A 143 10.67 -7.74 29.94
CA THR A 143 10.53 -7.36 28.53
C THR A 143 10.01 -8.52 27.68
N ALA A 144 10.56 -9.73 27.86
CA ALA A 144 10.12 -10.92 27.16
C ALA A 144 8.66 -11.27 27.45
N ALA A 145 8.22 -11.13 28.71
CA ALA A 145 6.82 -11.34 29.08
C ALA A 145 5.88 -10.31 28.43
N ILE A 146 6.28 -9.03 28.37
CA ILE A 146 5.50 -7.98 27.70
C ILE A 146 5.43 -8.25 26.19
N GLU A 147 6.56 -8.59 25.56
CA GLU A 147 6.63 -8.89 24.12
C GLU A 147 5.82 -10.14 23.75
N ALA A 148 5.81 -11.18 24.58
CA ALA A 148 4.99 -12.37 24.36
C ALA A 148 3.48 -12.03 24.37
N GLN A 149 3.02 -11.24 25.34
CA GLN A 149 1.64 -10.78 25.40
C GLN A 149 1.29 -9.88 24.22
N LEU A 150 2.20 -8.99 23.84
CA LEU A 150 2.02 -8.10 22.70
C LEU A 150 1.92 -8.88 21.39
N SER A 151 2.79 -9.87 21.18
CA SER A 151 2.77 -10.76 20.02
C SER A 151 1.44 -11.51 19.91
N ALA A 152 0.91 -12.03 21.02
CA ALA A 152 -0.39 -12.69 21.04
C ALA A 152 -1.53 -11.74 20.64
N ARG A 153 -1.49 -10.48 21.12
CA ARG A 153 -2.49 -9.47 20.75
C ARG A 153 -2.40 -9.08 19.28
N TYR A 154 -1.19 -8.89 18.75
CA TYR A 154 -0.99 -8.63 17.32
C TYR A 154 -1.47 -9.79 16.46
N ALA A 155 -1.24 -11.04 16.87
CA ALA A 155 -1.74 -12.21 16.15
C ALA A 155 -3.28 -12.20 16.05
N THR A 156 -3.97 -11.84 17.13
CA THR A 156 -5.44 -11.68 17.12
C THR A 156 -5.89 -10.56 16.19
N ALA A 157 -5.27 -9.37 16.28
CA ALA A 157 -5.60 -8.24 15.41
C ALA A 157 -5.36 -8.59 13.93
N ALA A 158 -4.23 -9.20 13.61
CA ALA A 158 -3.88 -9.64 12.26
C ALA A 158 -4.88 -10.67 11.72
N ALA A 159 -5.28 -11.65 12.54
CA ALA A 159 -6.28 -12.65 12.15
C ALA A 159 -7.64 -12.00 11.85
N GLN A 160 -8.09 -11.04 12.65
CA GLN A 160 -9.35 -10.33 12.42
C GLN A 160 -9.30 -9.50 11.12
N ILE A 161 -8.20 -8.77 10.89
CA ILE A 161 -8.00 -8.01 9.65
C ILE A 161 -7.99 -8.96 8.44
N PHE A 162 -7.30 -10.10 8.54
CA PHE A 162 -7.24 -11.08 7.45
C PHE A 162 -8.59 -11.74 7.16
N MET A 163 -9.42 -11.94 8.19
CA MET A 163 -10.79 -12.47 8.04
C MET A 163 -11.82 -11.40 7.65
N ASP A 164 -11.37 -10.21 7.22
CA ASP A 164 -12.21 -9.08 6.81
C ASP A 164 -13.14 -8.55 7.92
N LYS A 165 -12.79 -8.84 9.19
CA LYS A 165 -13.49 -8.32 10.37
C LYS A 165 -12.83 -7.02 10.81
N LEU A 166 -12.91 -6.01 9.96
CA LEU A 166 -12.18 -4.75 10.10
C LEU A 166 -12.56 -3.97 11.38
N SER A 167 -13.83 -4.02 11.81
CA SER A 167 -14.27 -3.44 13.09
C SER A 167 -13.59 -4.11 14.28
N ASP A 168 -13.60 -5.44 14.31
CA ASP A 168 -13.02 -6.23 15.40
C ASP A 168 -11.49 -6.05 15.43
N GLY A 169 -10.87 -5.99 14.25
CA GLY A 169 -9.44 -5.69 14.09
C GLY A 169 -9.07 -4.32 14.65
N ARG A 170 -9.89 -3.29 14.38
CA ARG A 170 -9.71 -1.95 14.94
C ARG A 170 -9.83 -1.94 16.46
N ASP A 171 -10.80 -2.65 17.02
CA ASP A 171 -10.96 -2.78 18.48
C ASP A 171 -9.75 -3.49 19.12
N SER A 172 -9.18 -4.49 18.46
CA SER A 172 -7.96 -5.16 18.91
C SER A 172 -6.74 -4.25 18.84
N LEU A 173 -6.61 -3.41 17.81
CA LEU A 173 -5.57 -2.39 17.73
C LEU A 173 -5.69 -1.34 18.84
N ALA A 174 -6.92 -0.91 19.17
CA ALA A 174 -7.17 -0.01 20.30
C ALA A 174 -6.72 -0.66 21.64
N LYS A 175 -7.03 -1.94 21.84
CA LYS A 175 -6.56 -2.71 23.02
C LYS A 175 -5.04 -2.88 23.06
N ILE A 176 -4.38 -3.02 21.92
CA ILE A 176 -2.91 -3.05 21.83
C ILE A 176 -2.35 -1.69 22.25
N ARG A 177 -2.91 -0.60 21.75
CA ARG A 177 -2.49 0.77 22.11
C ARG A 177 -2.68 1.06 23.59
N GLU A 178 -3.80 0.63 24.18
CA GLU A 178 -4.05 0.73 25.62
C GLU A 178 -2.98 -0.06 26.40
N PHE A 179 -2.73 -1.31 25.98
CA PHE A 179 -1.70 -2.16 26.59
C PHE A 179 -0.31 -1.50 26.53
N LEU A 180 0.13 -1.00 25.36
CA LEU A 180 1.42 -0.30 25.19
C LEU A 180 1.56 0.95 26.07
N ASN A 181 0.44 1.54 26.51
CA ASN A 181 0.40 2.70 27.40
C ASN A 181 0.22 2.37 28.88
N THR A 182 0.32 1.10 29.27
CA THR A 182 0.23 0.69 30.68
C THR A 182 1.36 1.34 31.49
N PRO A 183 1.06 2.03 32.61
CA PRO A 183 2.07 2.76 33.40
C PRO A 183 3.21 1.88 33.92
N SER A 184 2.95 0.61 34.22
CA SER A 184 3.96 -0.34 34.72
C SER A 184 5.14 -0.52 33.75
N PHE A 185 4.92 -0.30 32.45
CA PHE A 185 5.95 -0.47 31.42
C PHE A 185 6.94 0.70 31.37
N GLN A 186 6.64 1.84 31.99
CA GLN A 186 7.56 2.99 32.08
C GLN A 186 8.84 2.65 32.86
N SER A 187 8.76 1.65 33.75
CA SER A 187 9.88 1.19 34.57
C SER A 187 10.87 0.26 33.86
N VAL A 188 10.59 -0.12 32.60
CA VAL A 188 11.37 -1.07 31.79
C VAL A 188 12.03 -0.30 30.63
N PRO A 189 13.29 0.16 30.75
CA PRO A 189 13.92 1.07 29.78
C PRO A 189 14.08 0.46 28.39
N THR A 190 14.44 -0.82 28.33
CA THR A 190 14.62 -1.58 27.07
C THR A 190 13.33 -1.68 26.26
N PHE A 191 12.19 -1.77 26.93
CA PHE A 191 10.88 -1.77 26.29
C PHE A 191 10.47 -0.40 25.72
N GLN A 192 10.82 0.70 26.40
CA GLN A 192 10.46 2.05 25.94
C GLN A 192 11.03 2.38 24.55
N LEU A 193 12.25 1.94 24.26
CA LEU A 193 12.88 2.08 22.94
C LEU A 193 12.07 1.41 21.81
N ARG A 194 11.37 0.30 22.11
CA ARG A 194 10.59 -0.46 21.11
C ARG A 194 9.12 -0.06 21.07
N LYS A 195 8.61 0.53 22.15
CA LYS A 195 7.22 0.99 22.27
C LYS A 195 6.81 1.90 21.11
N GLU A 196 7.66 2.84 20.73
CA GLU A 196 7.39 3.76 19.63
C GLU A 196 7.20 3.02 18.29
N LEU A 197 8.01 2.00 18.03
CA LEU A 197 7.89 1.16 16.85
C LEU A 197 6.55 0.42 16.82
N TYR A 198 6.12 -0.13 17.97
CA TYR A 198 4.83 -0.79 18.07
C TYR A 198 3.66 0.18 17.85
N LEU A 199 3.70 1.36 18.45
CA LEU A 199 2.67 2.38 18.22
C LEU A 199 2.61 2.81 16.75
N ALA A 200 3.76 3.01 16.09
CA ALA A 200 3.81 3.31 14.67
C ALA A 200 3.18 2.20 13.81
N SER A 201 3.37 0.93 14.18
CA SER A 201 2.75 -0.20 13.48
C SER A 201 1.23 -0.26 13.67
N VAL A 202 0.73 0.04 14.87
CA VAL A 202 -0.72 0.18 15.14
C VAL A 202 -1.31 1.28 14.27
N ASP A 203 -0.67 2.45 14.22
CA ASP A 203 -1.14 3.59 13.42
C ASP A 203 -1.14 3.30 11.92
N ALA A 204 -0.21 2.47 11.43
CA ALA A 204 -0.17 2.02 10.05
C ALA A 204 -1.35 1.07 9.74
N LEU A 205 -1.62 0.11 10.64
CA LEU A 205 -2.74 -0.82 10.49
C LEU A 205 -4.11 -0.12 10.59
N GLU A 206 -4.27 0.84 11.52
CA GLU A 206 -5.50 1.65 11.62
C GLU A 206 -5.74 2.46 10.34
N ARG A 207 -4.69 3.06 9.77
CA ARG A 207 -4.78 3.77 8.49
C ARG A 207 -5.20 2.84 7.34
N MET A 208 -4.66 1.64 7.31
CA MET A 208 -5.03 0.63 6.32
C MET A 208 -6.51 0.25 6.43
N ILE A 209 -6.99 -0.05 7.64
CA ILE A 209 -8.40 -0.36 7.91
C ILE A 209 -9.32 0.78 7.47
N ASN A 210 -8.99 2.02 7.83
CA ASN A 210 -9.78 3.19 7.41
C ASN A 210 -9.81 3.31 5.89
N LYS A 211 -8.68 3.08 5.22
CA LYS A 211 -8.62 3.15 3.77
C LYS A 211 -9.46 2.08 3.10
N THR A 212 -9.48 0.86 3.64
CA THR A 212 -10.32 -0.22 3.14
C THR A 212 -11.80 0.15 3.25
N HIS A 213 -12.26 0.65 4.40
CA HIS A 213 -13.64 1.11 4.55
C HIS A 213 -14.00 2.27 3.61
N GLU A 214 -13.11 3.24 3.40
CA GLU A 214 -13.32 4.29 2.39
C GLU A 214 -13.54 3.69 1.00
N THR A 215 -12.74 2.69 0.62
CA THR A 215 -12.89 2.03 -0.68
C THR A 215 -14.17 1.20 -0.77
N GLU A 216 -14.59 0.51 0.29
CA GLU A 216 -15.86 -0.23 0.33
C GLU A 216 -17.06 0.71 0.19
N ASN A 217 -17.04 1.85 0.88
CA ASN A 217 -18.09 2.86 0.77
C ASN A 217 -18.14 3.44 -0.64
N ALA A 218 -16.99 3.78 -1.22
CA ALA A 218 -16.92 4.26 -2.60
C ALA A 218 -17.42 3.21 -3.61
N LEU A 219 -17.14 1.93 -3.38
CA LEU A 219 -17.66 0.83 -4.20
C LEU A 219 -19.18 0.68 -4.04
N ALA A 220 -19.70 0.80 -2.83
CA ALA A 220 -21.14 0.75 -2.57
C ALA A 220 -21.88 1.92 -3.24
N GLU A 221 -21.34 3.14 -3.14
CA GLU A 221 -21.85 4.33 -3.84
C GLU A 221 -21.78 4.16 -5.37
N GLY A 222 -20.66 3.64 -5.88
CA GLY A 222 -20.50 3.34 -7.31
C GLY A 222 -21.51 2.32 -7.81
N ASN A 223 -21.73 1.23 -7.08
CA ASN A 223 -22.73 0.21 -7.41
C ASN A 223 -24.16 0.76 -7.39
N ALA A 224 -24.48 1.63 -6.43
CA ALA A 224 -25.77 2.30 -6.40
C ALA A 224 -25.98 3.21 -7.63
N ALA A 225 -24.94 3.96 -8.02
CA ALA A 225 -24.99 4.79 -9.22
C ALA A 225 -25.14 3.96 -10.51
N ILE A 226 -24.43 2.83 -10.62
CA ILE A 226 -24.60 1.88 -11.73
C ILE A 226 -26.06 1.41 -11.81
N GLY A 227 -26.66 1.02 -10.69
CA GLY A 227 -28.07 0.60 -10.66
C GLY A 227 -29.05 1.69 -11.10
N GLU A 228 -28.78 2.96 -10.80
CA GLU A 228 -29.58 4.07 -11.32
C GLU A 228 -29.39 4.30 -12.82
N TYR A 229 -28.16 4.18 -13.34
CA TYR A 229 -27.90 4.25 -14.78
C TYR A 229 -28.57 3.10 -15.54
N GLU A 230 -28.55 1.88 -15.00
CA GLU A 230 -29.25 0.72 -15.58
C GLU A 230 -30.77 0.97 -15.71
N LYS A 231 -31.40 1.57 -14.69
CA LYS A 231 -32.81 1.97 -14.75
C LYS A 231 -33.07 3.04 -15.82
N GLN A 232 -32.17 4.03 -15.95
CA GLN A 232 -32.29 5.07 -16.97
C GLN A 232 -32.17 4.49 -18.39
N VAL A 233 -31.22 3.56 -18.61
CA VAL A 233 -31.05 2.86 -19.88
C VAL A 233 -32.31 2.06 -20.22
N ALA A 234 -32.84 1.28 -19.28
CA ALA A 234 -34.07 0.52 -19.49
C ALA A 234 -35.27 1.43 -19.87
N SER A 235 -35.40 2.60 -19.22
CA SER A 235 -36.43 3.58 -19.56
C SER A 235 -36.24 4.20 -20.95
N LEU A 236 -34.99 4.47 -21.34
CA LEU A 236 -34.68 4.97 -22.68
C LEU A 236 -34.98 3.93 -23.76
N ASP A 237 -34.67 2.66 -23.52
CA ASP A 237 -34.97 1.55 -24.43
C ASP A 237 -36.48 1.41 -24.66
N GLU A 238 -37.28 1.50 -23.60
CA GLU A 238 -38.74 1.49 -23.70
C GLU A 238 -39.25 2.67 -24.55
N ARG A 239 -38.72 3.87 -24.31
CA ARG A 239 -39.08 5.07 -25.07
C ARG A 239 -38.68 4.96 -26.55
N VAL A 240 -37.54 4.37 -26.87
CA VAL A 240 -37.11 4.10 -28.25
C VAL A 240 -38.05 3.10 -28.91
N ALA A 241 -38.45 2.04 -28.20
CA ALA A 241 -39.42 1.07 -28.72
C ALA A 241 -40.77 1.74 -29.06
N ASP A 242 -41.27 2.63 -28.20
CA ASP A 242 -42.50 3.38 -28.46
C ASP A 242 -42.38 4.33 -29.65
N LEU A 243 -41.27 5.07 -29.75
CA LEU A 243 -41.01 5.95 -30.90
C LEU A 243 -40.97 5.15 -32.21
N ASN A 244 -40.37 3.96 -32.21
CA ASN A 244 -40.33 3.09 -33.38
C ASN A 244 -41.72 2.61 -33.79
N ARG A 245 -42.59 2.24 -32.82
CA ARG A 245 -44.00 1.90 -33.11
C ARG A 245 -44.76 3.07 -33.72
N ASN A 246 -44.60 4.26 -33.16
CA ASN A 246 -45.24 5.48 -33.66
C ASN A 246 -44.77 5.85 -35.06
N LEU A 247 -43.47 5.71 -35.34
CA LEU A 247 -42.91 5.95 -36.67
C LEU A 247 -43.47 4.97 -37.69
N ALA A 248 -43.55 3.68 -37.35
CA ALA A 248 -44.14 2.67 -38.22
C ALA A 248 -45.62 2.94 -38.52
N ALA A 249 -46.41 3.35 -37.50
CA ALA A 249 -47.81 3.73 -37.68
C ALA A 249 -47.95 4.95 -38.60
N SER A 250 -47.13 5.98 -38.40
CA SER A 250 -47.13 7.18 -39.24
C SER A 250 -46.73 6.87 -40.69
N ALA A 251 -45.74 6.00 -40.90
CA ALA A 251 -45.35 5.54 -42.23
C ALA A 251 -46.48 4.78 -42.94
N ALA A 252 -47.21 3.91 -42.22
CA ALA A 252 -48.37 3.21 -42.75
C ALA A 252 -49.49 4.18 -43.15
N GLN A 253 -49.76 5.20 -42.33
CA GLN A 253 -50.73 6.24 -42.65
C GLN A 253 -50.33 7.03 -43.90
N GLY A 254 -49.05 7.42 -44.03
CA GLY A 254 -48.55 8.11 -45.21
C GLY A 254 -48.65 7.27 -46.49
N ALA A 255 -48.40 5.96 -46.39
CA ALA A 255 -48.58 5.03 -47.51
C ALA A 255 -50.05 4.93 -47.95
N GLU A 256 -50.98 4.91 -47.00
CA GLU A 256 -52.41 4.87 -47.31
C GLU A 256 -52.90 6.18 -47.94
N GLN A 257 -52.49 7.33 -47.41
CA GLN A 257 -52.78 8.63 -48.03
C GLN A 257 -52.24 8.71 -49.47
N SER A 258 -51.04 8.18 -49.71
CA SER A 258 -50.45 8.13 -51.05
C SER A 258 -51.27 7.25 -52.01
N ARG A 259 -51.87 6.15 -51.54
CA ARG A 259 -52.77 5.32 -52.35
C ARG A 259 -54.05 6.06 -52.70
N GLN A 260 -54.66 6.74 -51.73
CA GLN A 260 -55.87 7.52 -51.94
C GLN A 260 -55.66 8.66 -52.95
N ILE A 261 -54.51 9.34 -52.89
CA ILE A 261 -54.16 10.38 -53.88
C ILE A 261 -54.11 9.79 -55.29
N ARG A 262 -53.44 8.65 -55.49
CA ARG A 262 -53.38 7.99 -56.81
C ARG A 262 -54.76 7.57 -57.32
N GLU A 263 -55.65 7.13 -56.42
CA GLU A 263 -57.03 6.80 -56.79
C GLU A 263 -57.80 8.04 -57.24
N TYR A 264 -57.68 9.16 -56.50
CA TYR A 264 -58.30 10.43 -56.89
C TYR A 264 -57.74 10.99 -58.20
N GLU A 265 -56.43 10.87 -58.44
CA GLU A 265 -55.80 11.25 -59.70
C GLU A 265 -56.36 10.43 -60.87
N SER A 266 -56.45 9.10 -60.71
CA SER A 266 -57.03 8.20 -61.71
C SER A 266 -58.50 8.55 -62.03
N ARG A 267 -59.30 8.79 -60.98
CA ARG A 267 -60.70 9.20 -61.14
C ARG A 267 -60.83 10.54 -61.85
N THR A 268 -59.95 11.49 -61.54
CA THR A 268 -59.93 12.81 -62.19
C THR A 268 -59.62 12.69 -63.68
N ALA A 269 -58.62 11.88 -64.04
CA ALA A 269 -58.28 11.62 -65.44
C ALA A 269 -59.46 10.99 -66.21
N ALA A 270 -60.11 9.97 -65.62
CA ALA A 270 -61.28 9.34 -66.23
C ALA A 270 -62.45 10.30 -66.44
N LEU A 271 -62.71 11.20 -65.48
CA LEU A 271 -63.73 12.23 -65.60
C LEU A 271 -63.38 13.24 -66.70
N GLN A 272 -62.11 13.63 -66.82
CA GLN A 272 -61.65 14.54 -67.86
C GLN A 272 -61.82 13.95 -69.27
N ASP A 273 -61.56 12.65 -69.44
CA ASP A 273 -61.82 11.92 -70.69
C ASP A 273 -63.33 11.87 -71.01
N GLN A 274 -64.16 11.61 -69.99
CA GLN A 274 -65.62 11.61 -70.14
C GLN A 274 -66.14 12.98 -70.59
N VAL A 275 -65.69 14.06 -69.95
CA VAL A 275 -66.06 15.45 -70.33
C VAL A 275 -65.62 15.74 -71.77
N SER A 276 -64.41 15.33 -72.16
CA SER A 276 -63.90 15.53 -73.52
C SER A 276 -64.74 14.78 -74.56
N SER A 277 -65.18 13.55 -74.25
CA SER A 277 -66.08 12.75 -75.11
C SER A 277 -67.46 13.38 -75.24
N GLN A 278 -68.03 13.85 -74.12
CA GLN A 278 -69.32 14.54 -74.11
C GLN A 278 -69.26 15.84 -74.93
N GLN A 279 -68.16 16.60 -74.82
CA GLN A 279 -67.97 17.83 -75.60
C GLN A 279 -67.94 17.55 -77.11
N ARG A 280 -67.27 16.48 -77.56
CA ARG A 280 -67.29 16.08 -78.98
C ARG A 280 -68.71 15.74 -79.43
N THR A 281 -69.43 14.96 -78.63
CA THR A 281 -70.82 14.59 -78.92
C THR A 281 -71.71 15.83 -79.04
N LEU A 282 -71.55 16.82 -78.15
CA LEU A 282 -72.29 18.08 -78.23
C LEU A 282 -71.98 18.83 -79.53
N ASN A 283 -70.70 18.97 -79.90
CA ASN A 283 -70.30 19.63 -81.14
C ASN A 283 -70.88 18.95 -82.40
N GLU A 284 -70.94 17.61 -82.41
CA GLU A 284 -71.57 16.83 -83.48
C GLU A 284 -73.08 17.09 -83.56
N ARG A 285 -73.77 17.15 -82.40
CA ARG A 285 -75.20 17.46 -82.32
C ARG A 285 -75.49 18.89 -82.78
N ASP A 286 -74.67 19.85 -82.39
CA ASP A 286 -74.81 21.26 -82.82
C ASP A 286 -74.66 21.38 -84.35
N SER A 287 -73.69 20.67 -84.93
CA SER A 287 -73.50 20.62 -86.38
C SER A 287 -74.70 19.99 -87.10
N ALA A 288 -75.25 18.90 -86.55
CA ALA A 288 -76.45 18.26 -87.09
C ALA A 288 -77.68 19.18 -87.02
N ILE A 289 -77.86 19.92 -85.92
CA ILE A 289 -78.93 20.90 -85.75
C ILE A 289 -78.79 22.02 -86.79
N ALA A 290 -77.58 22.55 -87.01
CA ALA A 290 -77.33 23.58 -88.02
C ALA A 290 -77.70 23.09 -89.44
N ASN A 291 -77.33 21.86 -89.79
CA ASN A 291 -77.70 21.25 -91.08
C ASN A 291 -79.22 21.11 -91.24
N LEU A 292 -79.92 20.60 -90.22
CA LEU A 292 -81.38 20.48 -90.23
C LEU A 292 -82.08 21.84 -90.33
N GLN A 293 -81.54 22.88 -89.69
CA GLN A 293 -82.06 24.24 -89.82
C GLN A 293 -81.91 24.78 -91.25
N SER A 294 -80.78 24.53 -91.90
CA SER A 294 -80.56 24.89 -93.31
C SER A 294 -81.50 24.13 -94.26
N GLU A 295 -81.70 22.83 -94.03
CA GLU A 295 -82.64 22.01 -94.80
C GLU A 295 -84.09 22.52 -94.65
N LYS A 296 -84.51 22.81 -93.41
CA LYS A 296 -85.81 23.41 -93.13
C LYS A 296 -85.99 24.75 -93.86
N ALA A 297 -84.97 25.60 -93.88
CA ALA A 297 -85.02 26.88 -94.59
C ALA A 297 -85.17 26.68 -96.11
N ALA A 298 -84.42 25.74 -96.70
CA ALA A 298 -84.53 25.40 -98.11
C ALA A 298 -85.91 24.84 -98.47
N LEU A 299 -86.45 23.91 -97.66
CA LEU A 299 -87.80 23.38 -97.83
C LEU A 299 -88.87 24.48 -97.73
N THR A 300 -88.70 25.41 -96.78
CA THR A 300 -89.60 26.56 -96.64
C THR A 300 -89.63 27.41 -97.91
N GLN A 301 -88.46 27.72 -98.50
CA GLN A 301 -88.37 28.45 -99.77
C GLN A 301 -89.03 27.68 -100.93
N GLN A 302 -88.84 26.36 -101.00
CA GLN A 302 -89.49 25.53 -102.02
C GLN A 302 -91.01 25.57 -101.90
N VAL A 303 -91.56 25.47 -100.68
CA VAL A 303 -92.99 25.59 -100.42
C VAL A 303 -93.51 26.95 -100.90
N THR A 304 -92.85 28.04 -100.50
CA THR A 304 -93.24 29.41 -100.95
C THR A 304 -93.21 29.55 -102.48
N ALA A 305 -92.22 28.99 -103.16
CA ALA A 305 -92.14 29.02 -104.63
C ALA A 305 -93.28 28.20 -105.29
N ARG A 306 -93.62 27.05 -104.70
CA ARG A 306 -94.76 26.22 -105.16
C ARG A 306 -96.09 26.93 -104.94
N ASP A 307 -96.28 27.59 -103.80
CA ASP A 307 -97.48 28.40 -103.53
C ASP A 307 -97.64 29.54 -104.54
N SER A 308 -96.54 30.24 -104.89
CA SER A 308 -96.54 31.26 -105.94
C SER A 308 -96.95 30.68 -107.30
N THR A 309 -96.40 29.52 -107.67
CA THR A 309 -96.75 28.81 -108.92
C THR A 309 -98.24 28.44 -108.95
N ILE A 310 -98.77 27.90 -107.85
CA ILE A 310 -100.19 27.56 -107.70
C ILE A 310 -101.07 28.81 -107.88
N ASN A 311 -100.68 29.94 -107.30
CA ASN A 311 -101.42 31.20 -107.45
C ASN A 311 -101.46 31.69 -108.91
N VAL A 312 -100.35 31.59 -109.64
CA VAL A 312 -100.29 31.91 -111.08
C VAL A 312 -101.20 30.99 -111.89
N LEU A 313 -101.12 29.68 -111.66
CA LEU A 313 -101.98 28.69 -112.34
C LEU A 313 -103.47 28.93 -112.06
N ASN A 314 -103.82 29.25 -110.81
CA ASN A 314 -105.19 29.59 -110.42
C ASN A 314 -105.69 30.86 -111.14
N ALA A 315 -104.86 31.89 -111.27
CA ALA A 315 -105.20 33.09 -112.03
C ALA A 315 -105.42 32.79 -113.52
N GLN A 316 -104.52 32.01 -114.14
CA GLN A 316 -104.67 31.57 -115.54
C GLN A 316 -105.95 30.75 -115.75
N ASN A 317 -106.28 29.85 -114.83
CA ASN A 317 -107.51 29.07 -114.91
C ASN A 317 -108.76 29.95 -114.83
N ARG A 318 -108.75 31.02 -114.02
CA ARG A 318 -109.85 32.01 -113.98
C ARG A 318 -110.01 32.73 -115.32
N THR A 319 -108.92 33.23 -115.91
CA THR A 319 -108.95 33.88 -117.23
C THR A 319 -109.50 32.93 -118.29
N ARG A 320 -109.03 31.68 -118.33
CA ARG A 320 -109.55 30.66 -119.26
C ARG A 320 -111.03 30.39 -119.05
N ALA A 321 -111.51 30.34 -117.80
CA ALA A 321 -112.93 30.17 -117.52
C ALA A 321 -113.77 31.35 -118.05
N GLU A 322 -113.29 32.58 -117.89
CA GLU A 322 -113.93 33.79 -118.46
C GLU A 322 -113.95 33.77 -119.99
N GLU A 323 -112.84 33.37 -120.63
CA GLU A 323 -112.77 33.17 -122.08
C GLU A 323 -113.79 32.14 -122.57
N ILE A 324 -113.91 31.00 -121.89
CA ILE A 324 -114.90 29.96 -122.20
C ILE A 324 -116.32 30.54 -122.07
N THR A 325 -116.63 31.29 -121.01
CA THR A 325 -117.93 31.95 -120.85
C THR A 325 -118.22 32.94 -121.98
N SER A 326 -117.24 33.74 -122.38
CA SER A 326 -117.34 34.69 -123.49
C SER A 326 -117.59 33.98 -124.83
N LEU A 327 -116.83 32.93 -125.11
CA LEU A 327 -117.01 32.09 -126.30
C LEU A 327 -118.40 31.43 -126.32
N ASN A 328 -118.86 30.89 -125.19
CA ASN A 328 -120.20 30.31 -125.06
C ASN A 328 -121.30 31.35 -125.35
N ASN A 329 -121.17 32.57 -124.82
CA ASN A 329 -122.11 33.65 -125.11
C ASN A 329 -122.13 33.99 -126.61
N ARG A 330 -120.95 34.10 -127.24
CA ARG A 330 -120.82 34.37 -128.67
C ARG A 330 -121.45 33.26 -129.52
N VAL A 331 -121.22 31.99 -129.16
CA VAL A 331 -121.86 30.84 -129.82
C VAL A 331 -123.38 30.92 -129.67
N ASN A 332 -123.89 31.23 -128.48
CA ASN A 332 -125.33 31.39 -128.25
C ASN A 332 -125.94 32.53 -129.10
N THR A 333 -125.29 33.69 -129.17
CA THR A 333 -125.73 34.81 -130.02
C THR A 333 -125.73 34.44 -131.49
N LEU A 334 -124.66 33.78 -131.97
CA LEU A 334 -124.59 33.29 -133.35
C LEU A 334 -125.71 32.28 -133.65
N ASN A 335 -125.96 31.34 -132.73
CA ASN A 335 -127.05 30.38 -132.87
C ASN A 335 -128.42 31.06 -132.93
N GLN A 336 -128.67 32.07 -132.09
CA GLN A 336 -129.92 32.86 -132.13
C GLN A 336 -130.06 33.66 -133.43
N ALA A 337 -128.97 34.26 -133.92
CA ALA A 337 -128.94 34.99 -135.18
C ALA A 337 -129.25 34.07 -136.36
N HIS A 338 -128.57 32.91 -136.45
CA HIS A 338 -128.87 31.90 -137.46
C HIS A 338 -130.32 31.39 -137.35
N GLN A 339 -130.85 31.19 -136.15
CA GLN A 339 -132.23 30.76 -135.97
C GLN A 339 -133.23 31.82 -136.48
N SER A 340 -132.96 33.10 -136.23
CA SER A 340 -133.77 34.21 -136.73
C SER A 340 -133.67 34.35 -138.26
N GLU A 341 -132.47 34.15 -138.83
CA GLU A 341 -132.25 34.14 -140.27
C GLU A 341 -133.00 32.98 -140.94
N VAL A 342 -132.94 31.78 -140.36
CA VAL A 342 -133.73 30.61 -140.82
C VAL A 342 -135.23 30.93 -140.79
N GLN A 343 -135.74 31.52 -139.70
CA GLN A 343 -137.15 31.93 -139.62
C GLN A 343 -137.54 33.00 -140.65
N ALA A 344 -136.66 33.96 -140.90
CA ALA A 344 -136.88 34.99 -141.91
C ALA A 344 -136.92 34.37 -143.32
N LEU A 345 -135.99 33.46 -143.63
CA LEU A 345 -135.97 32.71 -144.89
C LEU A 345 -137.21 31.82 -145.02
N GLU A 346 -137.64 31.13 -143.96
CA GLU A 346 -138.88 30.34 -143.93
C GLU A 346 -140.11 31.23 -144.22
N SER A 347 -140.15 32.43 -143.63
CA SER A 347 -141.22 33.41 -143.87
C SER A 347 -141.21 33.94 -145.32
N GLN A 348 -140.02 34.22 -145.88
CA GLN A 348 -139.87 34.59 -147.29
C GLN A 348 -140.32 33.46 -148.22
N ILE A 349 -139.94 32.22 -147.93
CA ILE A 349 -140.39 31.03 -148.67
C ILE A 349 -141.92 30.92 -148.61
N GLN A 350 -142.54 31.15 -147.46
CA GLN A 350 -144.00 31.17 -147.34
C GLN A 350 -144.65 32.30 -148.13
N ALA A 351 -144.12 33.52 -148.06
CA ALA A 351 -144.63 34.65 -148.84
C ALA A 351 -144.52 34.40 -150.35
N LEU A 352 -143.39 33.84 -150.81
CA LEU A 352 -143.20 33.41 -152.19
C LEU A 352 -144.18 32.30 -152.58
N ARG A 353 -144.46 31.33 -151.69
CA ARG A 353 -145.50 30.31 -151.91
C ARG A 353 -146.89 30.94 -152.05
N THR A 354 -147.26 31.91 -151.21
CA THR A 354 -148.54 32.63 -151.31
C THR A 354 -148.63 33.47 -152.58
N GLN A 355 -147.55 34.15 -152.98
CA GLN A 355 -147.50 34.86 -154.27
C GLN A 355 -147.68 33.90 -155.45
N LEU A 356 -146.98 32.76 -155.44
CA LEU A 356 -147.16 31.69 -156.44
C LEU A 356 -148.62 31.23 -156.50
N GLN A 357 -149.26 31.01 -155.34
CA GLN A 357 -150.67 30.65 -155.25
C GLN A 357 -151.60 31.74 -155.82
N ALA A 358 -151.35 33.02 -155.51
CA ALA A 358 -152.13 34.13 -156.04
C ALA A 358 -151.96 34.29 -157.56
N TYR A 359 -150.76 34.10 -158.10
CA TYR A 359 -150.53 34.05 -159.55
C TYR A 359 -151.30 32.90 -160.20
N THR A 360 -151.31 31.71 -159.60
CA THR A 360 -152.10 30.58 -160.11
C THR A 360 -153.60 30.83 -159.98
N GLY A 361 -154.05 31.52 -158.92
CA GLY A 361 -155.45 31.92 -158.70
C GLY A 361 -155.96 32.96 -159.71
N ASN A 362 -155.17 34.01 -159.97
CA ASN A 362 -155.47 35.02 -161.00
C ASN A 362 -155.44 34.43 -162.42
N ALA A 363 -154.53 33.49 -162.69
CA ALA A 363 -154.53 32.77 -163.96
C ALA A 363 -155.81 31.93 -164.15
N SER A 364 -156.38 31.38 -163.07
CA SER A 364 -157.67 30.68 -163.12
C SER A 364 -158.89 31.62 -163.22
N GLU A 365 -158.87 32.81 -162.63
CA GLU A 365 -159.99 33.78 -162.77
C GLU A 365 -160.05 34.44 -164.15
N GLN A 366 -158.91 34.68 -164.83
CA GLN A 366 -158.93 35.14 -166.22
C GLN A 366 -159.45 34.08 -167.21
N PHE A 367 -159.47 32.80 -166.82
CA PHE A 367 -160.01 31.73 -167.67
C PHE A 367 -161.56 31.63 -167.59
N TYR A 368 -162.19 32.17 -166.54
CA TYR A 368 -163.63 32.08 -166.31
C TYR A 368 -164.49 33.22 -166.89
N PHE A 369 -163.91 34.20 -167.60
CA PHE A 369 -164.65 35.35 -168.16
C PHE A 369 -164.69 35.45 -169.70
N THR A 370 -164.24 34.40 -170.43
CA THR A 370 -164.33 34.36 -171.91
C THR A 370 -165.00 33.11 -172.49
N HIS A 371 -165.70 32.32 -171.70
CA HIS A 371 -166.81 31.43 -172.11
C HIS A 371 -167.91 31.56 -171.06
#